data_AF-A0A954JS02-F1
#
_entry.id   AF-A0A954JS02-F1
#
_cell.length_a   1.000
_cell.length_b   1.000
_cell.length_c   1.000
_cell.angle_alpha   90.00
_cell.angle_beta   90.00
_cell.angle_gamma   90.00
#
_symmetry.space_group_name_H-M   'P 1'
#
loop_
_entity.id
_entity.type
_entity.pdbx_description
1 polymer ?
#
loop_
_entity_poly.entity_id
_entity_poly.type
_entity_poly.pdbx_seq_one_letter_code
_entity_poly.pdbx_strand_id
1 'polypeptide(L)'
;GIRSLKDLPTPEVKYLESKKESNAPQRLVITPEPGISLPALYWADGNELPVLIAPTSGMNSCVKTAAQLNAQGHPVLVVEVRDTGESKTKTWRFPGADYYIAHMLGRCWLGMQAEDLLISARWLQSQYKNKPVKLQTKGELGPAALHAAALEPGLISQLQLEDSLNSWRDLLTSQDAFHLLPLAVQNVLTYYDLPDLKKLSD
;
A
#
# COMPACT_ATOMS: atom_id res chain seq x y z
N GLY A 1 0.99 16.74 2.48
CA GLY A 1 1.18 16.03 1.20
C GLY A 1 1.93 14.74 1.44
N ILE A 2 2.30 14.05 0.38
CA ILE A 2 3.18 12.86 0.41
C ILE A 2 4.63 13.35 0.31
N ARG A 3 5.51 12.88 1.20
CA ARG A 3 6.95 13.21 1.16
C ARG A 3 7.61 12.57 -0.05
N SER A 4 8.65 13.21 -0.59
CA SER A 4 9.44 12.61 -1.67
C SER A 4 10.14 11.34 -1.18
N LEU A 5 10.40 10.37 -2.07
CA LEU A 5 10.96 9.08 -1.65
C LEU A 5 12.27 9.21 -0.86
N LYS A 6 13.14 10.17 -1.21
CA LYS A 6 14.40 10.42 -0.47
C LYS A 6 14.20 10.94 0.96
N ASP A 7 13.06 11.58 1.23
CA ASP A 7 12.73 12.14 2.55
C ASP A 7 11.92 11.14 3.40
N LEU A 8 11.55 9.98 2.84
CA LEU A 8 10.88 8.91 3.57
C LEU A 8 11.87 8.11 4.42
N PRO A 9 11.54 7.81 5.69
CA PRO A 9 12.39 7.06 6.61
C PRO A 9 12.73 5.67 6.07
N THR A 10 13.96 5.22 6.29
CA THR A 10 14.32 3.82 6.02
C THR A 10 13.59 2.94 7.04
N PRO A 11 12.82 1.93 6.60
CA PRO A 11 12.04 1.12 7.53
C PRO A 11 12.95 0.19 8.33
N GLU A 12 12.60 -0.04 9.59
CA GLU A 12 13.08 -1.23 10.30
C GLU A 12 12.29 -2.44 9.82
N VAL A 13 12.98 -3.56 9.53
CA VAL A 13 12.32 -4.80 9.10
C VAL A 13 12.74 -5.95 10.00
N LYS A 14 11.75 -6.51 10.72
CA LYS A 14 11.94 -7.61 11.64
C LYS A 14 11.37 -8.90 11.06
N TYR A 15 12.20 -9.92 10.95
CA TYR A 15 11.79 -11.28 10.61
C TYR A 15 11.21 -11.96 11.86
N LEU A 16 10.03 -12.54 11.73
CA LEU A 16 9.40 -13.33 12.78
C LEU A 16 9.73 -14.81 12.58
N GLU A 17 9.83 -15.57 13.68
CA GLU A 17 10.04 -17.01 13.62
C GLU A 17 8.90 -17.68 12.84
N SER A 18 9.26 -18.41 11.79
CA SER A 18 8.35 -19.27 11.03
C SER A 18 8.79 -20.72 11.13
N LYS A 19 7.84 -21.65 11.07
CA LYS A 19 8.18 -23.07 10.85
C LYS A 19 8.93 -23.16 9.53
N LYS A 20 10.12 -23.77 9.54
CA LYS A 20 10.93 -24.01 8.33
C LYS A 20 10.25 -25.06 7.44
N GLU A 21 9.24 -24.63 6.69
CA GLU A 21 8.80 -25.32 5.49
C GLU A 21 9.43 -24.61 4.29
N SER A 22 9.99 -25.37 3.35
CA SER A 22 10.78 -24.81 2.23
C SER A 22 9.99 -23.85 1.33
N ASN A 23 8.66 -23.89 1.39
CA ASN A 23 7.76 -23.11 0.52
C ASN A 23 6.87 -22.13 1.30
N ALA A 24 7.08 -21.96 2.61
CA ALA A 24 6.30 -21.02 3.41
C ALA A 24 6.87 -19.59 3.30
N PRO A 25 6.01 -18.55 3.24
CA PRO A 25 6.48 -17.17 3.29
C PRO A 25 7.23 -16.89 4.59
N GLN A 26 8.23 -16.03 4.50
CA GLN A 26 8.83 -15.38 5.66
C GLN A 26 7.83 -14.37 6.22
N ARG A 27 7.62 -14.40 7.54
CA ARG A 27 6.77 -13.42 8.22
C ARG A 27 7.61 -12.22 8.63
N LEU A 28 7.17 -11.03 8.26
CA LEU A 28 7.86 -9.77 8.54
C LEU A 28 6.96 -8.81 9.31
N VAL A 29 7.59 -7.91 10.05
CA VAL A 29 6.99 -6.63 10.45
C VAL A 29 7.87 -5.53 9.88
N ILE A 30 7.26 -4.66 9.09
CA ILE A 30 7.90 -3.45 8.55
C ILE A 30 7.45 -2.27 9.40
N THR A 31 8.39 -1.55 10.00
CA THR A 31 8.13 -0.35 10.81
C THR A 31 8.53 0.88 9.99
N PRO A 32 7.59 1.54 9.30
CA PRO A 32 7.89 2.71 8.46
C PRO A 32 8.22 3.95 9.29
N GLU A 33 7.59 4.11 10.45
CA GLU A 33 7.84 5.23 11.39
C GLU A 33 7.56 4.76 12.83
N PRO A 34 8.07 5.46 13.85
CA PRO A 34 7.86 5.07 15.25
C PRO A 34 6.38 4.89 15.59
N GLY A 35 6.03 3.74 16.16
CA GLY A 35 4.67 3.41 16.59
C GLY A 35 3.76 2.83 15.49
N ILE A 36 4.25 2.66 14.26
CA ILE A 36 3.50 2.02 13.16
C ILE A 36 4.16 0.68 12.83
N SER A 37 3.35 -0.37 12.77
CA SER A 37 3.78 -1.72 12.40
C SER A 37 2.94 -2.21 11.24
N LEU A 38 3.59 -2.62 10.14
CA LEU A 38 2.96 -3.17 8.95
C LEU A 38 3.26 -4.68 8.88
N PRO A 39 2.28 -5.55 9.19
CA PRO A 39 2.41 -6.98 9.01
C PRO A 39 2.66 -7.33 7.54
N ALA A 40 3.58 -8.27 7.30
CA ALA A 40 3.91 -8.67 5.94
C ALA A 40 4.27 -10.16 5.80
N LEU A 41 4.04 -10.69 4.61
CA LEU A 41 4.49 -12.00 4.15
C LEU A 41 5.41 -11.83 2.95
N TYR A 42 6.55 -12.49 2.98
CA TYR A 42 7.56 -12.34 1.95
C TYR A 42 7.98 -13.70 1.39
N TRP A 43 7.75 -13.86 0.10
CA TRP A 43 8.32 -14.92 -0.71
C TRP A 43 9.57 -14.38 -1.40
N ALA A 44 10.72 -14.81 -0.89
CA ALA A 44 12.02 -14.45 -1.42
C ALA A 44 12.31 -15.16 -2.75
N ASP A 45 13.48 -14.82 -3.32
CA ASP A 45 14.04 -15.39 -4.54
C ASP A 45 13.19 -15.18 -5.80
N GLY A 46 13.84 -15.39 -6.96
CA GLY A 46 13.25 -15.12 -8.27
C GLY A 46 14.03 -14.07 -9.07
N ASN A 47 13.89 -14.15 -10.38
CA ASN A 47 14.58 -13.27 -11.34
C ASN A 47 13.63 -12.34 -12.08
N GLU A 48 12.32 -12.51 -11.95
CA GLU A 48 11.35 -11.59 -12.53
C GLU A 48 11.26 -10.28 -11.73
N LEU A 49 10.44 -9.33 -12.19
CA LEU A 49 10.18 -8.09 -11.45
C LEU A 49 9.53 -8.40 -10.08
N PRO A 50 10.00 -7.80 -8.97
CA PRO A 50 9.35 -7.96 -7.68
C PRO A 50 7.91 -7.46 -7.68
N VAL A 51 7.02 -8.15 -6.96
CA VAL A 51 5.60 -7.79 -6.83
C VAL A 51 5.28 -7.41 -5.39
N LEU A 52 4.74 -6.21 -5.20
CA LEU A 52 4.15 -5.75 -3.96
C LEU A 52 2.62 -5.91 -4.04
N ILE A 53 2.04 -6.67 -3.13
CA ILE A 53 0.59 -6.84 -3.00
C ILE A 53 0.15 -6.17 -1.70
N ALA A 54 -0.77 -5.21 -1.78
CA ALA A 54 -1.32 -4.52 -0.61
C ALA A 54 -2.83 -4.81 -0.49
N PRO A 55 -3.23 -5.85 0.26
CA PRO A 55 -4.63 -6.21 0.43
C PRO A 55 -5.34 -5.40 1.52
N THR A 56 -6.60 -5.07 1.27
CA THR A 56 -7.49 -4.45 2.26
C THR A 56 -8.24 -5.50 3.09
N SER A 57 -8.54 -6.65 2.49
CA SER A 57 -9.24 -7.81 3.11
C SER A 57 -8.33 -8.74 3.91
N GLY A 58 -7.07 -8.34 4.12
CA GLY A 58 -6.06 -9.05 4.89
C GLY A 58 -5.22 -10.07 4.10
N MET A 59 -4.01 -10.37 4.58
CA MET A 59 -2.97 -11.11 3.83
C MET A 59 -3.41 -12.51 3.38
N ASN A 60 -4.25 -13.19 4.17
CA ASN A 60 -4.76 -14.53 3.83
C ASN A 60 -5.50 -14.56 2.50
N SER A 61 -6.11 -13.44 2.08
CA SER A 61 -6.79 -13.32 0.78
C SER A 61 -5.82 -13.41 -0.41
N CYS A 62 -4.53 -13.14 -0.19
CA CYS A 62 -3.52 -13.07 -1.25
C CYS A 62 -2.51 -14.22 -1.24
N VAL A 63 -2.48 -15.07 -0.20
CA VAL A 63 -1.47 -16.13 -0.06
C VAL A 63 -1.39 -17.04 -1.29
N LYS A 64 -2.55 -17.45 -1.84
CA LYS A 64 -2.59 -18.31 -3.04
C LYS A 64 -1.99 -17.60 -4.26
N THR A 65 -2.40 -16.36 -4.51
CA THR A 65 -1.90 -15.55 -5.62
C THR A 65 -0.41 -15.26 -5.48
N ALA A 66 0.04 -14.90 -4.28
CA ALA A 66 1.45 -14.63 -3.98
C ALA A 66 2.31 -15.87 -4.21
N ALA A 67 1.88 -17.04 -3.74
CA ALA A 67 2.58 -18.30 -4.00
C ALA A 67 2.63 -18.66 -5.50
N GLN A 68 1.55 -18.39 -6.26
CA GLN A 68 1.53 -18.61 -7.71
C GLN A 68 2.50 -17.69 -8.45
N LEU A 69 2.53 -16.39 -8.10
CA LEU A 69 3.47 -15.42 -8.66
C LEU A 69 4.92 -15.81 -8.33
N ASN A 70 5.17 -16.26 -7.10
CA ASN A 70 6.50 -16.73 -6.71
C ASN A 70 6.93 -18.00 -7.44
N ALA A 71 6.02 -18.95 -7.65
CA ALA A 71 6.27 -20.11 -8.50
C ALA A 71 6.57 -19.74 -9.96
N GLN A 72 6.12 -18.57 -10.42
CA GLN A 72 6.45 -18.01 -11.75
C GLN A 72 7.78 -17.22 -11.76
N GLY A 73 8.50 -17.18 -10.64
CA GLY A 73 9.81 -16.53 -10.54
C GLY A 73 9.77 -15.06 -10.10
N HIS A 74 8.61 -14.55 -9.69
CA HIS A 74 8.49 -13.22 -9.07
C HIS A 74 8.83 -13.27 -7.58
N PRO A 75 9.74 -12.44 -7.07
CA PRO A 75 9.73 -12.09 -5.66
C PRO A 75 8.39 -11.46 -5.25
N VAL A 76 7.83 -11.83 -4.10
CA VAL A 76 6.53 -11.28 -3.67
C VAL A 76 6.56 -10.81 -2.23
N LEU A 77 6.21 -9.54 -2.01
CA LEU A 77 5.89 -8.99 -0.71
C LEU A 77 4.39 -8.71 -0.63
N VAL A 78 3.70 -9.37 0.29
CA VAL A 78 2.35 -8.99 0.70
C VAL A 78 2.49 -8.12 1.95
N VAL A 79 1.93 -6.91 1.97
CA VAL A 79 1.97 -6.00 3.12
C VAL A 79 0.60 -5.46 3.44
N GLU A 80 0.21 -5.50 4.71
CA GLU A 80 -0.93 -4.75 5.23
C GLU A 80 -0.45 -3.37 5.65
N VAL A 81 -0.76 -2.35 4.84
CA VAL A 81 -0.50 -0.95 5.20
C VAL A 81 -1.43 -0.51 6.33
N ARG A 82 -1.15 0.65 6.94
CA ARG A 82 -1.90 1.12 8.12
C ARG A 82 -3.43 1.09 7.90
N ASP A 83 -4.14 0.61 8.93
CA ASP A 83 -5.60 0.45 8.97
C ASP A 83 -6.18 -0.53 7.93
N THR A 84 -5.39 -1.53 7.55
CA THR A 84 -5.85 -2.66 6.74
C THR A 84 -5.58 -4.00 7.43
N GLY A 85 -6.37 -5.02 7.07
CA GLY A 85 -6.19 -6.38 7.58
C GLY A 85 -6.11 -6.48 9.11
N GLU A 86 -4.99 -7.00 9.63
CA GLU A 86 -4.73 -7.15 11.06
C GLU A 86 -4.59 -5.82 11.80
N SER A 87 -4.14 -4.76 11.11
CA SER A 87 -3.99 -3.41 11.67
C SER A 87 -5.28 -2.57 11.63
N LYS A 88 -6.36 -3.09 11.03
CA LYS A 88 -7.62 -2.38 10.89
C LYS A 88 -8.24 -2.06 12.24
N THR A 89 -8.62 -0.81 12.46
CA THR A 89 -9.25 -0.36 13.71
C THR A 89 -10.61 -1.02 13.89
N LYS A 90 -10.76 -1.89 14.90
CA LYS A 90 -12.00 -2.67 15.13
C LYS A 90 -12.96 -2.05 16.14
N THR A 91 -12.45 -1.44 17.21
CA THR A 91 -13.30 -1.03 18.34
C THR A 91 -12.56 -0.02 19.20
N TRP A 92 -13.03 1.25 19.24
CA TRP A 92 -13.05 2.12 20.43
C TRP A 92 -13.37 3.60 20.11
N ARG A 93 -13.17 4.07 18.88
CA ARG A 93 -13.33 5.49 18.54
C ARG A 93 -14.62 5.75 17.75
N PHE A 94 -14.64 5.51 16.44
CA PHE A 94 -15.78 5.52 15.52
C PHE A 94 -15.22 5.28 14.09
N PRO A 95 -16.03 4.94 13.07
CA PRO A 95 -15.51 4.76 11.71
C PRO A 95 -14.78 6.01 11.20
N GLY A 96 -13.55 5.85 10.71
CA GLY A 96 -12.73 6.95 10.21
C GLY A 96 -12.03 7.79 11.28
N ALA A 97 -12.03 7.38 12.56
CA ALA A 97 -11.34 8.12 13.62
C ALA A 97 -9.86 8.42 13.31
N ASP A 98 -9.15 7.48 12.70
CA ASP A 98 -7.75 7.65 12.36
C ASP A 98 -7.52 8.70 11.26
N TYR A 99 -8.47 8.82 10.31
CA TYR A 99 -8.51 9.93 9.37
C TYR A 99 -8.64 11.29 10.08
N TYR A 100 -9.57 11.42 11.04
CA TYR A 100 -9.72 12.68 11.79
C TYR A 100 -8.49 13.01 12.64
N ILE A 101 -7.89 12.01 13.29
CA ILE A 101 -6.66 12.20 14.07
C ILE A 101 -5.53 12.67 13.17
N ALA A 102 -5.31 12.01 12.02
CA ALA A 102 -4.32 12.46 11.06
C ALA A 102 -4.61 13.90 10.60
N HIS A 103 -5.85 14.22 10.29
CA HIS A 103 -6.24 15.57 9.89
C HIS A 103 -5.95 16.62 10.96
N MET A 104 -6.30 16.36 12.23
CA MET A 104 -5.99 17.26 13.36
C MET A 104 -4.47 17.43 13.58
N LEU A 105 -3.68 16.42 13.22
CA LEU A 105 -2.22 16.49 13.24
C LEU A 105 -1.62 17.08 11.95
N GLY A 106 -2.44 17.64 11.05
CA GLY A 106 -1.99 18.23 9.79
C GLY A 106 -1.50 17.22 8.75
N ARG A 107 -1.81 15.93 8.94
CA ARG A 107 -1.45 14.84 8.03
C ARG A 107 -2.65 14.44 7.15
N CYS A 108 -2.34 13.92 5.97
CA CYS A 108 -3.34 13.34 5.07
C CYS A 108 -3.29 11.82 5.21
N TRP A 109 -4.43 11.20 5.53
CA TRP A 109 -4.52 9.75 5.77
C TRP A 109 -4.14 8.92 4.56
N LEU A 110 -4.76 9.20 3.40
CA LEU A 110 -4.39 8.62 2.12
C LEU A 110 -2.90 8.81 1.82
N GLY A 111 -2.36 10.01 2.12
CA GLY A 111 -0.95 10.28 1.95
C GLY A 111 -0.06 9.37 2.80
N MET A 112 -0.44 9.11 4.05
CA MET A 112 0.28 8.19 4.93
C MET A 112 0.26 6.74 4.41
N GLN A 113 -0.86 6.28 3.85
CA GLN A 113 -0.95 4.97 3.20
C GLN A 113 -0.10 4.90 1.92
N ALA A 114 -0.07 5.98 1.12
CA ALA A 114 0.80 6.05 -0.06
C ALA A 114 2.29 5.99 0.34
N GLU A 115 2.68 6.64 1.44
CA GLU A 115 4.04 6.56 1.98
C GLU A 115 4.38 5.15 2.49
N ASP A 116 3.44 4.43 3.11
CA ASP A 116 3.64 3.03 3.49
C ASP A 116 3.93 2.17 2.26
N LEU A 117 3.16 2.35 1.17
CA LEU A 117 3.38 1.65 -0.10
C LEU A 117 4.76 1.96 -0.69
N LEU A 118 5.17 3.24 -0.71
CA LEU A 118 6.48 3.66 -1.20
C LEU A 118 7.63 3.07 -0.37
N ILE A 119 7.48 3.06 0.96
CA ILE A 119 8.47 2.49 1.88
C ILE A 119 8.60 0.98 1.67
N SER A 120 7.48 0.26 1.58
CA SER A 120 7.47 -1.18 1.32
C SER A 120 8.02 -1.53 -0.07
N ALA A 121 7.66 -0.77 -1.10
CA ALA A 121 8.18 -0.96 -2.46
C ALA A 121 9.70 -0.71 -2.51
N ARG A 122 10.18 0.35 -1.86
CA ARG A 122 11.62 0.65 -1.79
C ARG A 122 12.40 -0.43 -1.05
N TRP A 123 11.86 -0.93 0.06
CA TRP A 123 12.47 -2.05 0.76
C TRP A 123 12.53 -3.28 -0.15
N LEU A 124 11.44 -3.63 -0.83
CA LEU A 124 11.42 -4.76 -1.76
C LEU A 124 12.43 -4.58 -2.90
N GLN A 125 12.45 -3.42 -3.55
CA GLN A 125 13.40 -3.08 -4.61
C GLN A 125 14.86 -3.26 -4.16
N SER A 126 15.19 -2.87 -2.92
CA SER A 126 16.54 -2.99 -2.37
C SER A 126 17.04 -4.43 -2.26
N GLN A 127 16.12 -5.41 -2.16
CA GLN A 127 16.46 -6.83 -2.12
C GLN A 127 16.83 -7.39 -3.52
N TYR A 128 16.49 -6.67 -4.59
CA TYR A 128 16.54 -7.19 -5.97
C TYR A 128 17.26 -6.28 -6.96
N LYS A 129 18.47 -5.80 -6.57
CA LYS A 129 19.37 -5.01 -7.44
C LYS A 129 18.68 -3.80 -8.07
N ASN A 130 17.81 -3.14 -7.30
CA ASN A 130 17.08 -1.95 -7.74
C ASN A 130 16.13 -2.17 -8.94
N LYS A 131 15.65 -3.41 -9.17
CA LYS A 131 14.56 -3.65 -10.13
C LYS A 131 13.31 -2.89 -9.70
N PRO A 132 12.55 -2.28 -10.64
CA PRO A 132 11.29 -1.65 -10.30
C PRO A 132 10.26 -2.69 -9.85
N VAL A 133 9.26 -2.24 -9.10
CA VAL A 133 8.25 -3.08 -8.46
C VAL A 133 6.93 -3.00 -9.22
N LYS A 134 6.23 -4.13 -9.32
CA LYS A 134 4.82 -4.17 -9.69
C LYS A 134 3.97 -4.02 -8.44
N LEU A 135 3.07 -3.06 -8.38
CA LEU A 135 2.15 -2.88 -7.25
C LEU A 135 0.76 -3.41 -7.64
N GLN A 136 0.20 -4.30 -6.80
CA GLN A 136 -1.15 -4.82 -6.92
C GLN A 136 -1.97 -4.42 -5.68
N THR A 137 -3.13 -3.80 -5.89
CA THR A 137 -4.06 -3.51 -4.79
C THR A 137 -5.51 -3.49 -5.27
N LYS A 138 -6.44 -3.49 -4.30
CA LYS A 138 -7.89 -3.54 -4.54
C LYS A 138 -8.64 -2.59 -3.61
N GLY A 139 -9.73 -2.00 -4.10
CA GLY A 139 -10.66 -1.26 -3.25
C GLY A 139 -10.11 0.08 -2.75
N GLU A 140 -10.28 0.33 -1.45
CA GLU A 140 -9.99 1.59 -0.76
C GLU A 140 -8.51 2.04 -0.85
N LEU A 141 -7.56 1.14 -1.11
CA LEU A 141 -6.15 1.52 -1.27
C LEU A 141 -5.78 2.02 -2.66
N GLY A 142 -6.64 1.86 -3.66
CA GLY A 142 -6.27 2.22 -5.04
C GLY A 142 -5.93 3.71 -5.23
N PRO A 143 -6.63 4.67 -4.61
CA PRO A 143 -6.19 6.07 -4.62
C PRO A 143 -4.78 6.26 -4.04
N ALA A 144 -4.45 5.64 -2.91
CA ALA A 144 -3.09 5.74 -2.34
C ALA A 144 -2.04 5.14 -3.28
N ALA A 145 -2.35 4.01 -3.92
CA ALA A 145 -1.46 3.36 -4.89
C ALA A 145 -1.28 4.18 -6.17
N LEU A 146 -2.32 4.86 -6.67
CA LEU A 146 -2.22 5.81 -7.78
C LEU A 146 -1.26 6.95 -7.46
N HIS A 147 -1.33 7.52 -6.25
CA HIS A 147 -0.40 8.57 -5.86
C HIS A 147 1.03 8.05 -5.76
N ALA A 148 1.23 6.87 -5.17
CA ALA A 148 2.55 6.26 -5.06
C ALA A 148 3.17 6.02 -6.45
N ALA A 149 2.41 5.44 -7.39
CA ALA A 149 2.88 5.16 -8.74
C ALA A 149 3.15 6.43 -9.55
N ALA A 150 2.24 7.42 -9.50
CA ALA A 150 2.40 8.68 -10.21
C ALA A 150 3.59 9.52 -9.69
N LEU A 151 3.88 9.45 -8.38
CA LEU A 151 5.00 10.19 -7.78
C LEU A 151 6.35 9.52 -8.02
N GLU A 152 6.41 8.19 -8.01
CA GLU A 152 7.66 7.43 -8.10
C GLU A 152 7.61 6.34 -9.20
N PRO A 153 7.44 6.73 -10.48
CA PRO A 153 7.30 5.78 -11.60
C PRO A 153 8.58 4.95 -11.84
N GLY A 154 9.74 5.43 -11.40
CA GLY A 154 10.99 4.66 -11.41
C GLY A 154 11.04 3.55 -10.36
N LEU A 155 10.25 3.67 -9.29
CA LEU A 155 10.12 2.65 -8.24
C LEU A 155 8.97 1.69 -8.55
N ILE A 156 7.82 2.21 -8.94
CA ILE A 156 6.61 1.44 -9.25
C ILE A 156 6.38 1.51 -10.77
N SER A 157 6.87 0.51 -11.49
CA SER A 157 6.80 0.50 -12.97
C SER A 157 5.47 -0.01 -13.51
N GLN A 158 4.68 -0.70 -12.70
CA GLN A 158 3.39 -1.27 -13.09
C GLN A 158 2.43 -1.22 -11.90
N LEU A 159 1.22 -0.70 -12.14
CA LEU A 159 0.17 -0.66 -11.14
C LEU A 159 -1.04 -1.47 -11.62
N GLN A 160 -1.45 -2.48 -10.86
CA GLN A 160 -2.67 -3.25 -11.08
C GLN A 160 -3.69 -2.87 -9.99
N LEU A 161 -4.79 -2.25 -10.42
CA LEU A 161 -5.91 -1.87 -9.56
C LEU A 161 -7.15 -2.69 -9.89
N GLU A 162 -7.81 -3.18 -8.85
CA GLU A 162 -9.11 -3.84 -8.96
C GLU A 162 -10.14 -3.12 -8.07
N ASP A 163 -11.38 -3.00 -8.54
CA ASP A 163 -12.53 -2.47 -7.79
C ASP A 163 -12.25 -1.19 -6.98
N SER A 164 -11.48 -0.25 -7.53
CA SER A 164 -11.12 0.99 -6.84
C SER A 164 -11.97 2.19 -7.27
N LEU A 165 -11.93 3.25 -6.46
CA LEU A 165 -12.59 4.51 -6.78
C LEU A 165 -12.04 5.10 -8.09
N ASN A 166 -12.93 5.39 -9.04
CA ASN A 166 -12.53 5.90 -10.36
C ASN A 166 -12.26 7.41 -10.33
N SER A 167 -13.06 8.17 -9.59
CA SER A 167 -12.96 9.62 -9.44
C SER A 167 -13.50 10.06 -8.08
N TRP A 168 -12.91 11.09 -7.47
CA TRP A 168 -13.50 11.71 -6.29
C TRP A 168 -14.83 12.42 -6.60
N ARG A 169 -15.08 12.80 -7.86
CA ARG A 169 -16.36 13.42 -8.26
C ARG A 169 -17.53 12.45 -8.11
N ASP A 170 -17.29 11.15 -8.26
CA ASP A 170 -18.31 10.11 -8.04
C ASP A 170 -18.84 10.13 -6.59
N LEU A 171 -18.01 10.61 -5.64
CA LEU A 171 -18.40 10.71 -4.23
C LEU A 171 -19.31 11.89 -3.93
N LEU A 172 -19.29 12.95 -4.75
CA LEU A 172 -20.07 14.17 -4.50
C LEU A 172 -21.58 13.92 -4.57
N THR A 173 -22.00 12.89 -5.28
CA THR A 173 -23.40 12.49 -5.45
C THR A 173 -23.73 11.17 -4.74
N SER A 174 -22.76 10.54 -4.08
CA SER A 174 -22.96 9.24 -3.43
C SER A 174 -23.58 9.39 -2.05
N GLN A 175 -24.67 8.65 -1.80
CA GLN A 175 -25.30 8.59 -0.47
C GLN A 175 -24.48 7.78 0.54
N ASP A 176 -23.48 7.03 0.08
CA ASP A 176 -22.63 6.17 0.91
C ASP A 176 -21.17 6.64 0.87
N ALA A 177 -20.91 7.95 0.76
CA ALA A 177 -19.54 8.48 0.74
C ALA A 177 -18.86 8.46 2.12
N PHE A 178 -19.62 8.27 3.21
CA PHE A 178 -19.10 8.41 4.58
C PHE A 178 -18.00 7.39 4.91
N HIS A 179 -18.13 6.15 4.45
CA HIS A 179 -17.09 5.13 4.68
C HIS A 179 -15.80 5.39 3.87
N LEU A 180 -15.84 6.31 2.90
CA LEU A 180 -14.71 6.68 2.04
C LEU A 180 -14.01 7.96 2.49
N LEU A 181 -14.39 8.53 3.65
CA LEU A 181 -13.69 9.65 4.28
C LEU A 181 -12.16 9.49 4.37
N PRO A 182 -11.59 8.29 4.65
CA PRO A 182 -10.14 8.10 4.65
C PRO A 182 -9.45 8.45 3.32
N LEU A 183 -10.19 8.47 2.21
CA LEU A 183 -9.70 8.82 0.86
C LEU A 183 -9.68 10.32 0.59
N ALA A 184 -10.20 11.15 1.51
CA ALA A 184 -10.31 12.58 1.31
C ALA A 184 -8.92 13.25 1.31
N VAL A 185 -8.66 14.01 0.25
CA VAL A 185 -7.48 14.86 0.12
C VAL A 185 -7.96 16.30 0.01
N GLN A 186 -7.55 17.14 0.96
CA GLN A 186 -8.01 18.52 1.06
C GLN A 186 -7.66 19.31 -0.22
N ASN A 187 -8.64 20.01 -0.78
CA ASN A 187 -8.55 20.80 -2.02
C ASN A 187 -8.11 20.02 -3.28
N VAL A 188 -8.12 18.69 -3.29
CA VAL A 188 -7.52 17.94 -4.40
C VAL A 188 -8.12 18.26 -5.77
N LEU A 189 -9.46 18.42 -5.84
CA LEU A 189 -10.19 18.68 -7.08
C LEU A 189 -9.90 20.05 -7.70
N THR A 190 -9.21 20.97 -7.01
CA THR A 190 -8.71 22.21 -7.62
C THR A 190 -7.42 22.00 -8.40
N TYR A 191 -6.76 20.84 -8.25
CA TYR A 191 -5.48 20.52 -8.88
C TYR A 191 -5.59 19.33 -9.85
N TYR A 192 -6.21 18.22 -9.41
CA TYR A 192 -6.34 16.99 -10.21
C TYR A 192 -7.45 16.07 -9.68
N ASP A 193 -7.72 14.98 -10.41
CA ASP A 193 -8.55 13.87 -9.97
C ASP A 193 -7.85 12.51 -10.21
N LEU A 194 -8.42 11.42 -9.73
CA LEU A 194 -7.83 10.07 -9.86
C LEU A 194 -7.56 9.65 -11.32
N PRO A 195 -8.40 9.97 -12.33
CA PRO A 195 -8.10 9.67 -13.72
C PRO A 195 -6.85 10.39 -14.24
N ASP A 196 -6.49 11.54 -13.68
CA ASP A 196 -5.27 12.26 -14.07
C ASP A 196 -4.03 11.55 -13.52
N LEU A 197 -4.09 11.02 -12.30
CA LEU A 197 -3.01 10.19 -11.74
C LEU A 197 -2.84 8.88 -12.49
N LYS A 198 -3.94 8.27 -12.94
CA LYS A 198 -3.89 7.04 -13.73
C LYS A 198 -3.08 7.22 -15.02
N LYS A 199 -3.30 8.33 -15.74
CA LYS A 199 -2.52 8.66 -16.95
C LYS A 199 -1.01 8.81 -16.69
N LEU A 200 -0.60 9.10 -15.45
CA LEU A 200 0.81 9.21 -15.05
C LEU A 200 1.39 7.86 -14.59
N SER A 201 0.54 6.87 -14.35
CA SER A 201 0.90 5.55 -13.80
C SER A 201 0.80 4.41 -14.83
N ASP A 202 0.31 4.71 -16.03
CA ASP A 202 0.22 3.83 -17.21
C ASP A 202 1.49 3.98 -18.08
#